data_AF-A0A7C9BFR7-F1
#
_entry.id   AF-A0A7C9BFR7-F1
#
_cell.length_a   1.000
_cell.length_b   1.000
_cell.length_c   1.000
_cell.angle_alpha   90.00
_cell.angle_beta   90.00
_cell.angle_gamma   90.00
#
_symmetry.space_group_name_H-M   'P 1'
#
loop_
_entity.id
_entity.type
_entity.pdbx_description
1 polymer ?
#
loop_
_entity_poly.entity_id
_entity_poly.type
_entity_poly.pdbx_seq_one_letter_code
_entity_poly.pdbx_strand_id
1 'polypeptide(L)'
;MKTQTITLGTFLLLSGLGLSSCSTLNVREIKALERIPFETVHIEPDVEPNDLRLDVVRQTEQQMVGNTLQTVEVPYDPLGLNLGNGLFYDLNENFSLRLDYLLDFADKKAFELKKITPATVGSGFTVYSLDNDTLTISRPPGKKIRYQYHRSGPQDSLSFMRKSNLKYTVVQRDSALVHRNKRRVTEGIYKRNDENFYLQRRRKKIDYRLTGDEIHLRDHYIVALTNQNKTLGIYRPTRKGKKLIRTIERSQDKFFVYNKRFMGNKLELSDNKLLIFRNKKLVTQYEIENPKKERFESSVP
;
A
#
# COMPACT_ATOMS: atom_id res chain seq x y z
N MET A 1 43.34 48.07 34.45
CA MET A 1 42.09 47.56 33.84
C MET A 1 41.98 48.15 32.45
N LYS A 2 42.18 47.34 31.40
CA LYS A 2 42.08 47.77 30.00
C LYS A 2 40.88 47.07 29.35
N THR A 3 39.92 47.87 28.92
CA THR A 3 38.73 47.48 28.18
C THR A 3 39.12 47.08 26.75
N GLN A 4 38.82 45.84 26.36
CA GLN A 4 38.95 45.39 24.97
C GLN A 4 37.57 45.46 24.30
N THR A 5 37.46 46.38 23.35
CA THR A 5 36.33 46.53 22.44
C THR A 5 36.46 45.49 21.34
N ILE A 6 35.61 44.46 21.34
CA ILE A 6 35.57 43.46 20.26
C ILE A 6 34.63 43.98 19.18
N THR A 7 35.23 44.33 18.04
CA THR A 7 34.54 44.83 16.85
C THR A 7 33.75 43.70 16.18
N LEU A 8 32.46 43.95 16.01
CA LEU A 8 31.49 43.12 15.31
C LEU A 8 31.87 43.06 13.81
N GLY A 9 32.54 41.99 13.39
CA GLY A 9 32.86 41.72 11.99
C GLY A 9 31.76 40.89 11.33
N THR A 10 30.79 41.56 10.72
CA THR A 10 29.71 40.99 9.91
C THR A 10 30.27 40.33 8.65
N PHE A 11 30.60 39.03 8.70
CA PHE A 11 30.90 38.25 7.49
C PHE A 11 29.65 37.53 7.01
N LEU A 12 28.85 38.28 6.24
CA LEU A 12 27.63 37.84 5.57
C LEU A 12 28.03 37.11 4.28
N LEU A 13 28.52 35.88 4.40
CA LEU A 13 28.84 35.04 3.23
C LEU A 13 27.58 34.31 2.76
N LEU A 14 26.87 34.99 1.86
CA LEU A 14 25.84 34.49 0.95
C LEU A 14 26.38 33.30 0.14
N SER A 15 26.49 32.12 0.74
CA SER A 15 26.67 30.88 -0.01
C SER A 15 25.28 30.34 -0.34
N GLY A 16 24.70 30.95 -1.38
CA GLY A 16 23.56 30.44 -2.14
C GLY A 16 23.90 29.11 -2.82
N LEU A 17 24.15 28.08 -2.01
CA LEU A 17 23.99 26.70 -2.45
C LEU A 17 22.49 26.51 -2.61
N GLY A 18 22.05 26.69 -3.85
CA GLY A 18 20.73 26.26 -4.30
C GLY A 18 20.57 24.81 -3.89
N LEU A 19 19.88 24.60 -2.75
CA LEU A 19 19.27 23.36 -2.36
C LEU A 19 18.29 23.05 -3.49
N SER A 20 18.81 22.41 -4.53
CA SER A 20 18.04 21.88 -5.64
C SER A 20 17.04 20.97 -4.94
N SER A 21 15.82 21.46 -4.78
CA SER A 21 14.78 20.73 -4.12
C SER A 21 14.58 19.50 -4.99
N CYS A 22 15.11 18.35 -4.56
CA CYS A 22 15.07 17.11 -5.30
C CYS A 22 13.63 16.60 -5.34
N SER A 23 12.77 17.27 -6.13
CA SER A 23 11.46 16.74 -6.52
C SER A 23 11.71 15.54 -7.41
N THR A 24 11.12 14.39 -7.07
CA THR A 24 11.21 13.21 -7.94
C THR A 24 10.11 13.21 -9.00
N LEU A 25 9.19 14.17 -8.98
CA LEU A 25 8.10 14.26 -9.96
C LEU A 25 8.12 15.60 -10.71
N ASN A 26 7.59 15.56 -11.93
CA ASN A 26 7.46 16.75 -12.76
C ASN A 26 6.27 17.59 -12.27
N VAL A 27 6.54 18.68 -11.57
CA VAL A 27 5.51 19.57 -11.00
C VAL A 27 4.61 20.17 -12.09
N ARG A 28 5.13 20.44 -13.29
CA ARG A 28 4.32 20.97 -14.40
C ARG A 28 3.26 19.96 -14.85
N GLU A 29 3.64 18.68 -14.92
CA GLU A 29 2.73 17.59 -15.28
C GLU A 29 1.63 17.42 -14.23
N ILE A 30 1.97 17.48 -12.93
CA ILE A 30 0.97 17.43 -11.84
C ILE A 30 0.02 18.61 -11.93
N LYS A 31 0.51 19.83 -12.18
CA LYS A 31 -0.35 21.02 -12.31
C LYS A 31 -1.29 20.94 -13.52
N ALA A 32 -0.79 20.42 -14.63
CA ALA A 32 -1.56 20.22 -15.86
C ALA A 32 -2.49 18.99 -15.82
N LEU A 33 -2.50 18.23 -14.72
CA LEU A 33 -3.34 17.05 -14.58
C LEU A 33 -4.82 17.43 -14.62
N GLU A 34 -5.56 16.80 -15.55
CA GLU A 34 -7.02 16.81 -15.56
C GLU A 34 -7.53 15.90 -14.43
N ARG A 35 -7.82 16.50 -13.27
CA ARG A 35 -8.15 15.77 -12.05
C ARG A 35 -9.59 15.26 -12.09
N ILE A 36 -9.73 13.95 -11.86
CA ILE A 36 -11.03 13.29 -11.69
C ILE A 36 -11.31 13.15 -10.17
N PRO A 37 -12.54 13.43 -9.70
CA PRO A 37 -12.89 13.23 -8.31
C PRO A 37 -12.74 11.76 -7.88
N PHE A 38 -12.31 11.54 -6.65
CA PHE A 38 -12.39 10.27 -5.95
C PHE A 38 -13.83 10.01 -5.49
N GLU A 39 -14.15 8.73 -5.33
CA GLU A 39 -15.36 8.33 -4.60
C GLU A 39 -15.22 8.70 -3.13
N THR A 40 -16.35 8.87 -2.44
CA THR A 40 -16.36 9.14 -1.00
C THR A 40 -15.58 8.07 -0.25
N VAL A 41 -14.78 8.50 0.73
CA VAL A 41 -14.04 7.58 1.59
C VAL A 41 -15.02 6.80 2.46
N HIS A 42 -14.79 5.50 2.59
CA HIS A 42 -15.53 4.63 3.50
C HIS A 42 -14.53 3.81 4.29
N ILE A 43 -14.97 3.22 5.39
CA ILE A 43 -14.13 2.38 6.24
C ILE A 43 -14.77 1.01 6.37
N GLU A 44 -14.11 0.00 5.83
CA GLU A 44 -14.58 -1.38 5.87
C GLU A 44 -13.45 -2.32 6.28
N PRO A 45 -13.66 -3.22 7.25
CA PRO A 45 -12.70 -4.29 7.54
C PRO A 45 -12.52 -5.17 6.31
N ASP A 46 -11.29 -5.41 5.90
CA ASP A 46 -11.00 -6.19 4.70
C ASP A 46 -9.68 -6.96 4.80
N VAL A 47 -9.47 -7.90 3.87
CA VAL A 47 -8.32 -8.80 3.80
C VAL A 47 -7.65 -8.67 2.44
N GLU A 48 -6.34 -8.43 2.44
CA GLU A 48 -5.50 -8.49 1.24
C GLU A 48 -4.33 -9.44 1.53
N PRO A 49 -4.44 -10.74 1.21
CA PRO A 49 -3.46 -11.75 1.61
C PRO A 49 -2.30 -11.93 0.63
N ASN A 50 -2.29 -11.23 -0.51
CA ASN A 50 -1.36 -11.50 -1.61
C ASN A 50 -0.07 -10.69 -1.52
N ASP A 51 0.00 -9.70 -0.62
CA ASP A 51 1.05 -8.68 -0.57
C ASP A 51 1.20 -7.93 -1.91
N LEU A 52 0.13 -7.89 -2.71
CA LEU A 52 0.08 -7.24 -4.03
C LEU A 52 -0.32 -5.78 -3.85
N ARG A 53 0.61 -5.03 -3.29
CA ARG A 53 0.40 -3.66 -2.79
C ARG A 53 1.48 -2.70 -3.30
N LEU A 54 1.11 -1.44 -3.48
CA LEU A 54 2.01 -0.32 -3.73
C LEU A 54 2.11 0.57 -2.51
N ASP A 55 3.31 0.73 -1.98
CA ASP A 55 3.52 1.57 -0.80
C ASP A 55 3.19 3.04 -1.06
N VAL A 56 2.31 3.57 -0.22
CA VAL A 56 2.05 5.02 -0.09
C VAL A 56 2.79 5.56 1.13
N VAL A 57 2.64 4.88 2.27
CA VAL A 57 3.38 5.11 3.52
C VAL A 57 3.73 3.77 4.15
N ARG A 58 5.00 3.36 4.03
CA ARG A 58 5.56 2.14 4.64
C ARG A 58 6.14 2.47 6.02
N GLN A 59 5.79 1.69 7.03
CA GLN A 59 6.43 1.80 8.35
C GLN A 59 7.81 1.15 8.33
N THR A 60 8.72 1.70 9.14
CA THR A 60 10.07 1.18 9.29
C THR A 60 10.42 1.08 10.78
N GLU A 61 11.18 0.07 11.15
CA GLU A 61 11.70 -0.13 12.49
C GLU A 61 13.21 -0.32 12.47
N GLN A 62 13.86 -0.08 13.61
CA GLN A 62 15.29 -0.34 13.77
C GLN A 62 15.48 -1.75 14.31
N GLN A 63 16.29 -2.56 13.63
CA GLN A 63 16.65 -3.90 14.07
C GLN A 63 18.18 -4.03 14.19
N MET A 64 18.62 -4.75 15.21
CA MET A 64 20.03 -5.13 15.34
C MET A 64 20.31 -6.35 14.46
N VAL A 65 21.17 -6.19 13.45
CA VAL A 65 21.66 -7.28 12.61
C VAL A 65 23.15 -7.43 12.89
N GLY A 66 23.49 -8.40 13.74
CA GLY A 66 24.83 -8.48 14.34
C GLY A 66 25.08 -7.29 15.27
N ASN A 67 26.13 -6.51 15.00
CA ASN A 67 26.48 -5.31 15.76
C ASN A 67 26.06 -4.00 15.08
N THR A 68 25.27 -4.04 14.01
CA THR A 68 24.83 -2.85 13.26
C THR A 68 23.33 -2.65 13.41
N LEU A 69 22.93 -1.42 13.74
CA LEU A 69 21.54 -1.00 13.71
C LEU A 69 21.13 -0.73 12.26
N GLN A 70 20.13 -1.45 11.77
CA GLN A 70 19.59 -1.30 10.42
C GLN A 70 18.13 -0.88 10.47
N THR A 71 17.76 0.05 9.59
CA THR A 71 16.36 0.40 9.36
C THR A 71 15.76 -0.60 8.39
N VAL A 72 14.76 -1.34 8.84
CA VAL A 72 14.05 -2.33 8.04
C VAL A 72 12.58 -1.97 7.91
N GLU A 73 11.98 -2.39 6.81
CA GLU A 73 10.56 -2.19 6.57
C GLU A 73 9.72 -3.17 7.40
N VAL A 74 8.67 -2.65 8.03
CA VAL A 74 7.70 -3.48 8.76
C VAL A 74 6.88 -4.27 7.73
N PRO A 75 6.74 -5.60 7.85
CA PRO A 75 6.01 -6.41 6.89
C PRO A 75 4.53 -6.01 6.80
N TYR A 76 3.89 -6.34 5.68
CA TYR A 76 2.45 -6.16 5.55
C TYR A 76 1.69 -7.09 6.51
N ASP A 77 0.57 -6.59 7.02
CA ASP A 77 -0.43 -7.44 7.65
C ASP A 77 -1.54 -7.76 6.63
N PRO A 78 -2.02 -9.01 6.51
CA PRO A 78 -3.08 -9.35 5.58
C PRO A 78 -4.43 -8.73 5.97
N LEU A 79 -4.67 -8.44 7.25
CA LEU A 79 -5.87 -7.74 7.69
C LEU A 79 -5.65 -6.23 7.69
N GLY A 80 -6.74 -5.51 7.47
CA GLY A 80 -6.71 -4.06 7.52
C GLY A 80 -8.08 -3.46 7.32
N LEU A 81 -8.06 -2.20 6.91
CA LEU A 81 -9.21 -1.41 6.56
C LEU A 81 -9.09 -1.04 5.09
N ASN A 82 -10.10 -1.40 4.29
CA ASN A 82 -10.37 -0.78 3.02
C ASN A 82 -10.89 0.65 3.28
N LEU A 83 -10.21 1.63 2.70
CA LEU A 83 -10.51 3.06 2.87
C LEU A 83 -11.22 3.66 1.63
N GLY A 84 -11.59 2.80 0.68
CA GLY A 84 -12.08 3.16 -0.64
C GLY A 84 -10.98 3.60 -1.61
N ASN A 85 -11.34 3.73 -2.89
CA ASN A 85 -10.44 4.16 -3.97
C ASN A 85 -9.13 3.34 -4.08
N GLY A 86 -9.20 2.05 -3.71
CA GLY A 86 -8.05 1.14 -3.67
C GLY A 86 -7.06 1.36 -2.53
N LEU A 87 -7.31 2.30 -1.62
CA LEU A 87 -6.44 2.58 -0.49
C LEU A 87 -6.69 1.57 0.65
N PHE A 88 -5.63 0.91 1.11
CA PHE A 88 -5.68 -0.08 2.18
C PHE A 88 -4.74 0.31 3.33
N TYR A 89 -5.25 0.25 4.55
CA TYR A 89 -4.49 0.49 5.78
C TYR A 89 -4.43 -0.79 6.62
N ASP A 90 -3.25 -1.41 6.69
CA ASP A 90 -3.09 -2.68 7.39
C ASP A 90 -2.92 -2.53 8.91
N LEU A 91 -2.99 -3.65 9.64
CA LEU A 91 -2.82 -3.64 11.10
C LEU A 91 -1.40 -3.28 11.57
N ASN A 92 -0.43 -3.24 10.66
CA ASN A 92 0.94 -2.76 10.88
C ASN A 92 1.11 -1.29 10.48
N GLU A 93 0.01 -0.58 10.24
CA GLU A 93 -0.06 0.83 9.94
C GLU A 93 0.57 1.24 8.60
N ASN A 94 0.69 0.31 7.66
CA ASN A 94 1.13 0.61 6.30
C ASN A 94 -0.05 1.11 5.47
N PHE A 95 0.14 2.20 4.75
CA PHE A 95 -0.77 2.63 3.68
C PHE A 95 -0.27 2.13 2.35
N SER A 96 -1.17 1.51 1.60
CA SER A 96 -0.87 1.02 0.26
C SER A 96 -2.05 1.21 -0.69
N LEU A 97 -1.76 1.30 -1.98
CA LEU A 97 -2.76 1.09 -3.03
C LEU A 97 -2.73 -0.38 -3.43
N ARG A 98 -3.89 -1.03 -3.48
CA ARG A 98 -3.98 -2.43 -3.88
C ARG A 98 -3.83 -2.57 -5.38
N LEU A 99 -3.02 -3.54 -5.82
CA LEU A 99 -2.82 -3.78 -7.25
C LEU A 99 -4.06 -4.38 -7.91
N ASP A 100 -4.82 -5.18 -7.17
CA ASP A 100 -6.05 -5.81 -7.65
C ASP A 100 -7.13 -4.78 -7.99
N TYR A 101 -7.21 -3.68 -7.25
CA TYR A 101 -8.04 -2.53 -7.60
C TYR A 101 -7.48 -1.79 -8.83
N LEU A 102 -6.18 -1.48 -8.84
CA LEU A 102 -5.58 -0.67 -9.91
C LEU A 102 -5.59 -1.34 -11.29
N LEU A 103 -5.59 -2.68 -11.32
CA LEU A 103 -5.56 -3.50 -12.54
C LEU A 103 -6.85 -4.32 -12.72
N ASP A 104 -7.91 -3.97 -11.99
CA ASP A 104 -9.25 -4.56 -12.11
C ASP A 104 -9.26 -6.11 -12.10
N PHE A 105 -8.65 -6.69 -11.07
CA PHE A 105 -8.60 -8.14 -10.88
C PHE A 105 -9.00 -8.65 -9.50
N ALA A 106 -9.56 -7.79 -8.64
CA ALA A 106 -9.99 -8.16 -7.28
C ALA A 106 -10.96 -9.35 -7.26
N ASP A 107 -11.91 -9.40 -8.20
CA ASP A 107 -12.94 -10.45 -8.27
C ASP A 107 -12.54 -11.66 -9.12
N LYS A 108 -11.32 -11.68 -9.67
CA LYS A 108 -10.90 -12.78 -10.56
C LYS A 108 -10.54 -14.00 -9.71
N LYS A 109 -11.18 -15.14 -10.02
CA LYS A 109 -10.87 -16.44 -9.40
C LYS A 109 -9.47 -16.95 -9.72
N ALA A 110 -8.93 -16.53 -10.85
CA ALA A 110 -7.58 -16.85 -11.29
C ALA A 110 -6.94 -15.66 -12.02
N PHE A 111 -5.64 -15.47 -11.84
CA PHE A 111 -4.86 -14.45 -12.55
C PHE A 111 -3.38 -14.83 -12.62
N GLU A 112 -2.67 -14.25 -13.59
CA GLU A 112 -1.22 -14.21 -13.61
C GLU A 112 -0.76 -12.75 -13.68
N LEU A 113 0.09 -12.33 -12.74
CA LEU A 113 0.63 -10.98 -12.64
C LEU A 113 2.16 -11.02 -12.73
N LYS A 114 2.71 -10.38 -13.75
CA LYS A 114 4.15 -10.24 -13.97
C LYS A 114 4.65 -8.94 -13.38
N LYS A 115 5.61 -9.02 -12.46
CA LYS A 115 6.35 -7.90 -11.90
C LYS A 115 7.75 -7.82 -12.54
N ILE A 116 8.01 -6.73 -13.24
CA ILE A 116 9.25 -6.45 -13.97
C ILE A 116 9.93 -5.24 -13.33
N THR A 117 11.22 -5.36 -12.99
CA THR A 117 12.02 -4.25 -12.43
C THR A 117 13.12 -3.87 -13.43
N PRO A 118 13.34 -2.58 -13.78
CA PRO A 118 14.28 -2.21 -14.84
C PRO A 118 15.76 -2.44 -14.55
N ALA A 119 16.17 -2.48 -13.27
CA ALA A 119 17.54 -2.92 -12.91
C ALA A 119 17.80 -4.40 -13.26
N THR A 120 16.76 -5.10 -13.73
CA THR A 120 16.70 -6.52 -14.05
C THR A 120 16.38 -6.71 -15.55
N VAL A 121 16.65 -5.73 -16.43
CA VAL A 121 16.59 -5.96 -17.89
C VAL A 121 17.70 -6.94 -18.26
N GLY A 122 17.34 -8.22 -18.46
CA GLY A 122 18.25 -9.36 -18.62
C GLY A 122 18.28 -10.34 -17.43
N SER A 123 17.64 -10.02 -16.30
CA SER A 123 17.50 -10.90 -15.13
C SER A 123 16.02 -11.03 -14.72
N GLY A 124 15.55 -12.26 -14.48
CA GLY A 124 14.13 -12.64 -14.52
C GLY A 124 13.08 -11.73 -13.86
N PHE A 125 11.85 -11.77 -14.40
CA PHE A 125 10.66 -11.18 -13.79
C PHE A 125 10.10 -12.08 -12.67
N THR A 126 9.26 -11.53 -11.79
CA THR A 126 8.52 -12.33 -10.80
C THR A 126 7.09 -12.50 -11.27
N VAL A 127 6.59 -13.74 -11.29
CA VAL A 127 5.21 -14.05 -11.65
C VAL A 127 4.46 -14.42 -10.38
N TYR A 128 3.32 -13.79 -10.16
CA TYR A 128 2.34 -14.17 -9.15
C TYR A 128 1.18 -14.84 -9.88
N SER A 129 0.87 -16.09 -9.53
CA SER A 129 -0.22 -16.83 -10.17
C SER A 129 -1.18 -17.32 -9.09
N LEU A 130 -2.44 -16.89 -9.20
CA LEU A 130 -3.56 -17.42 -8.44
C LEU A 130 -4.33 -18.37 -9.34
N ASP A 131 -4.45 -19.62 -8.92
CA ASP A 131 -5.30 -20.62 -9.57
C ASP A 131 -5.83 -21.60 -8.53
N ASN A 132 -7.10 -22.01 -8.66
CA ASN A 132 -7.76 -22.95 -7.74
C ASN A 132 -7.45 -22.63 -6.25
N ASP A 133 -7.67 -21.36 -5.87
CA ASP A 133 -7.42 -20.83 -4.52
C ASP A 133 -5.96 -20.88 -4.02
N THR A 134 -5.02 -21.18 -4.91
CA THR A 134 -3.60 -21.33 -4.59
C THR A 134 -2.81 -20.19 -5.19
N LEU A 135 -2.11 -19.42 -4.34
CA LEU A 135 -1.18 -18.39 -4.79
C LEU A 135 0.25 -18.95 -4.84
N THR A 136 0.86 -18.82 -6.01
CA THR A 136 2.26 -19.21 -6.25
C THR A 136 3.08 -18.03 -6.77
N ILE A 137 4.39 -18.10 -6.55
CA ILE A 137 5.37 -17.13 -7.05
C ILE A 137 6.47 -17.86 -7.81
N SER A 138 6.73 -17.46 -9.05
CA SER A 138 7.83 -17.99 -9.87
C SER A 138 8.76 -16.88 -10.36
N ARG A 139 9.95 -17.24 -10.85
CA ARG A 139 10.93 -16.30 -11.41
C ARG A 139 11.61 -16.87 -12.66
N PRO A 140 11.00 -16.72 -13.85
CA PRO A 140 11.52 -17.30 -15.08
C PRO A 140 12.83 -16.63 -15.58
N PRO A 141 13.64 -17.32 -16.40
CA PRO A 141 13.58 -18.77 -16.66
C PRO A 141 14.26 -19.58 -15.53
N GLY A 142 13.73 -20.78 -15.24
CA GLY A 142 14.46 -21.81 -14.49
C GLY A 142 14.43 -21.78 -12.95
N LYS A 143 13.71 -20.86 -12.29
CA LYS A 143 13.59 -20.89 -10.81
C LYS A 143 12.34 -21.62 -10.34
N LYS A 144 12.51 -22.40 -9.27
CA LYS A 144 11.45 -23.19 -8.61
C LYS A 144 10.25 -22.34 -8.23
N ILE A 145 9.05 -22.81 -8.58
CA ILE A 145 7.77 -22.26 -8.13
C ILE A 145 7.72 -22.32 -6.60
N ARG A 146 7.47 -21.17 -5.98
CA ARG A 146 7.31 -21.01 -4.53
C ARG A 146 5.84 -20.85 -4.21
N TYR A 147 5.32 -21.82 -3.49
CA TYR A 147 3.98 -21.74 -2.94
C TYR A 147 3.93 -20.69 -1.81
N GLN A 148 2.97 -19.76 -1.89
CA GLN A 148 2.68 -18.79 -0.83
C GLN A 148 1.60 -19.31 0.12
N TYR A 149 0.38 -19.48 -0.38
CA TYR A 149 -0.75 -20.01 0.38
C TYR A 149 -1.73 -20.80 -0.51
N HIS A 150 -2.63 -21.57 0.11
CA HIS A 150 -3.87 -22.09 -0.47
C HIS A 150 -5.01 -21.70 0.46
N ARG A 151 -6.10 -21.17 -0.09
CA ARG A 151 -7.31 -20.84 0.66
C ARG A 151 -8.19 -22.07 0.73
N SER A 152 -8.77 -22.31 1.90
CA SER A 152 -9.67 -23.43 2.14
C SER A 152 -10.71 -23.04 3.19
N GLY A 153 -11.87 -23.68 3.15
CA GLY A 153 -12.99 -23.39 4.05
C GLY A 153 -14.05 -22.51 3.39
N PRO A 154 -15.15 -22.24 4.13
CA PRO A 154 -16.26 -21.42 3.64
C PRO A 154 -15.88 -19.93 3.59
N GLN A 155 -16.69 -19.13 2.87
CA GLN A 155 -16.43 -17.70 2.66
C GLN A 155 -16.37 -16.88 3.96
N ASP A 156 -17.13 -17.26 4.98
CA ASP A 156 -17.14 -16.64 6.30
C ASP A 156 -15.97 -17.07 7.21
N SER A 157 -15.19 -18.07 6.81
CA SER A 157 -14.06 -18.58 7.57
C SER A 157 -12.97 -19.19 6.66
N LEU A 158 -12.22 -18.31 6.00
CA LEU A 158 -11.13 -18.70 5.10
C LEU A 158 -9.84 -19.02 5.87
N SER A 159 -9.31 -20.22 5.64
CA SER A 159 -8.03 -20.68 6.16
C SER A 159 -6.94 -20.58 5.09
N PHE A 160 -5.82 -19.98 5.45
CA PHE A 160 -4.65 -19.80 4.61
C PHE A 160 -3.58 -20.82 4.99
N MET A 161 -3.41 -21.83 4.14
CA MET A 161 -2.52 -22.97 4.35
C MET A 161 -1.21 -22.77 3.60
N ARG A 162 -0.07 -23.05 4.23
CA ARG A 162 1.23 -23.16 3.54
C ARG A 162 1.68 -24.61 3.46
N LYS A 163 1.61 -25.19 2.26
CA LYS A 163 1.69 -26.65 2.08
C LYS A 163 0.57 -27.30 2.91
N SER A 164 0.91 -28.14 3.88
CA SER A 164 -0.02 -28.78 4.82
C SER A 164 -0.17 -28.06 6.17
N ASN A 165 0.49 -26.91 6.37
CA ASN A 165 0.47 -26.21 7.66
C ASN A 165 -0.43 -24.97 7.63
N LEU A 166 -1.37 -24.87 8.57
CA LEU A 166 -2.15 -23.65 8.79
C LEU A 166 -1.24 -22.48 9.14
N LYS A 167 -1.32 -21.39 8.37
CA LYS A 167 -0.67 -20.12 8.70
C LYS A 167 -1.58 -19.29 9.58
N TYR A 168 -2.79 -19.05 9.10
CA TYR A 168 -3.83 -18.32 9.81
C TYR A 168 -5.19 -18.59 9.20
N THR A 169 -6.23 -18.20 9.94
CA THR A 169 -7.62 -18.20 9.48
C THR A 169 -8.17 -16.79 9.65
N VAL A 170 -8.91 -16.31 8.67
CA VAL A 170 -9.70 -15.10 8.76
C VAL A 170 -11.15 -15.51 8.88
N VAL A 171 -11.81 -15.04 9.94
CA VAL A 171 -13.24 -15.27 10.17
C VAL A 171 -13.96 -13.96 10.01
N GLN A 172 -14.87 -13.89 9.05
CA GLN A 172 -15.73 -12.75 8.78
C GLN A 172 -17.13 -13.05 9.33
N ARG A 173 -17.62 -12.14 10.16
CA ARG A 173 -18.97 -12.11 10.70
C ARG A 173 -19.54 -10.71 10.48
N ASP A 174 -20.86 -10.58 10.53
CA ASP A 174 -21.58 -9.33 10.24
C ASP A 174 -21.00 -8.08 10.93
N SER A 175 -20.45 -8.24 12.13
CA SER A 175 -19.86 -7.16 12.93
C SER A 175 -18.37 -7.31 13.22
N ALA A 176 -17.68 -8.29 12.64
CA ALA A 176 -16.27 -8.53 12.97
C ALA A 176 -15.47 -9.23 11.87
N LEU A 177 -14.24 -8.80 11.69
CA LEU A 177 -13.21 -9.49 10.90
C LEU A 177 -12.07 -9.91 11.83
N VAL A 178 -11.88 -11.21 12.01
CA VAL A 178 -11.01 -11.76 13.06
C VAL A 178 -9.91 -12.61 12.48
N HIS A 179 -8.66 -12.29 12.84
CA HIS A 179 -7.48 -13.07 12.53
C HIS A 179 -7.21 -14.09 13.65
N ARG A 180 -7.16 -15.37 13.27
CA ARG A 180 -6.91 -16.50 14.18
C ARG A 180 -5.65 -17.26 13.78
N ASN A 181 -4.87 -17.66 14.79
CA ASN A 181 -3.84 -18.68 14.64
C ASN A 181 -4.30 -19.93 15.38
N LYS A 182 -4.60 -21.01 14.63
CA LYS A 182 -5.24 -22.23 15.14
C LYS A 182 -6.55 -21.88 15.87
N ARG A 183 -6.60 -22.06 17.20
CA ARG A 183 -7.78 -21.76 18.04
C ARG A 183 -7.74 -20.37 18.69
N ARG A 184 -6.61 -19.66 18.65
CA ARG A 184 -6.44 -18.39 19.37
C ARG A 184 -6.77 -17.21 18.46
N VAL A 185 -7.62 -16.31 18.92
CA VAL A 185 -7.78 -14.98 18.32
C VAL A 185 -6.52 -14.17 18.60
N THR A 186 -5.81 -13.80 17.53
CA THR A 186 -4.64 -12.95 17.62
C THR A 186 -5.08 -11.49 17.63
N GLU A 187 -5.90 -11.10 16.65
CA GLU A 187 -6.32 -9.73 16.40
C GLU A 187 -7.70 -9.72 15.72
N GLY A 188 -8.46 -8.65 15.85
CA GLY A 188 -9.71 -8.51 15.10
C GLY A 188 -10.22 -7.08 15.05
N ILE A 189 -10.85 -6.73 13.94
CA ILE A 189 -11.54 -5.46 13.73
C ILE A 189 -13.02 -5.70 13.95
N TYR A 190 -13.66 -4.86 14.77
CA TYR A 190 -15.04 -4.99 15.18
C TYR A 190 -15.80 -3.71 14.83
N LYS A 191 -16.95 -3.87 14.21
CA LYS A 191 -17.89 -2.81 13.84
C LYS A 191 -18.70 -2.41 15.08
N ARG A 192 -18.72 -1.12 15.40
CA ARG A 192 -19.67 -0.55 16.38
C ARG A 192 -20.91 -0.03 15.66
N ASN A 193 -20.71 0.64 14.54
CA ASN A 193 -21.71 1.09 13.58
C ASN A 193 -21.02 1.31 12.22
N ASP A 194 -21.74 1.84 11.22
CA ASP A 194 -21.20 2.05 9.87
C ASP A 194 -20.03 3.05 9.80
N GLU A 195 -19.91 3.93 10.79
CA GLU A 195 -18.89 4.97 10.85
C GLU A 195 -17.77 4.65 11.85
N ASN A 196 -17.95 3.68 12.76
CA ASN A 196 -17.07 3.48 13.90
C ASN A 196 -16.67 2.01 14.04
N PHE A 197 -15.36 1.79 14.08
CA PHE A 197 -14.74 0.48 14.19
C PHE A 197 -13.70 0.49 15.31
N TYR A 198 -13.33 -0.69 15.80
CA TYR A 198 -12.18 -0.80 16.68
C TYR A 198 -11.36 -2.06 16.41
N LEU A 199 -10.05 -1.92 16.49
CA LEU A 199 -9.12 -3.03 16.55
C LEU A 199 -8.98 -3.50 18.00
N GLN A 200 -9.23 -4.79 18.24
CA GLN A 200 -8.80 -5.47 19.46
C GLN A 200 -7.48 -6.18 19.19
N ARG A 201 -6.39 -5.67 19.76
CA ARG A 201 -5.05 -6.30 19.73
C ARG A 201 -4.59 -6.57 21.16
N ARG A 202 -4.59 -7.85 21.55
CA ARG A 202 -4.32 -8.28 22.94
C ARG A 202 -5.28 -7.58 23.93
N ARG A 203 -4.76 -6.73 24.83
CA ARG A 203 -5.54 -5.95 25.83
C ARG A 203 -5.81 -4.50 25.39
N LYS A 204 -5.34 -4.09 24.21
CA LYS A 204 -5.53 -2.73 23.71
C LYS A 204 -6.71 -2.70 22.75
N LYS A 205 -7.60 -1.74 22.98
CA LYS A 205 -8.67 -1.36 22.06
C LYS A 205 -8.24 -0.08 21.36
N ILE A 206 -8.34 -0.06 20.04
CA ILE A 206 -7.91 1.07 19.23
C ILE A 206 -9.03 1.44 18.27
N ASP A 207 -9.47 2.69 18.35
CA ASP A 207 -10.65 3.15 17.64
C ASP A 207 -10.32 3.77 16.27
N TYR A 208 -11.20 3.51 15.32
CA TYR A 208 -11.22 4.08 13.99
C TYR A 208 -12.60 4.69 13.75
N ARG A 209 -12.65 5.86 13.14
CA ARG A 209 -13.92 6.57 12.92
C ARG A 209 -13.93 7.28 11.57
N LEU A 210 -15.08 7.29 10.92
CA LEU A 210 -15.44 8.14 9.81
C LEU A 210 -16.23 9.32 10.36
N THR A 211 -15.83 10.54 10.00
CA THR A 211 -16.52 11.78 10.39
C THR A 211 -16.69 12.64 9.14
N GLY A 212 -17.86 12.62 8.52
CA GLY A 212 -18.06 13.21 7.19
C GLY A 212 -17.14 12.55 6.17
N ASP A 213 -16.33 13.35 5.47
CA ASP A 213 -15.36 12.86 4.47
C ASP A 213 -13.95 12.60 5.04
N GLU A 214 -13.81 12.46 6.37
CA GLU A 214 -12.55 12.17 7.03
C GLU A 214 -12.56 10.83 7.77
N ILE A 215 -11.58 9.96 7.48
CA ILE A 215 -11.31 8.75 8.26
C ILE A 215 -10.18 9.04 9.24
N HIS A 216 -10.47 8.95 10.53
CA HIS A 216 -9.47 9.00 11.59
C HIS A 216 -9.01 7.58 11.94
N LEU A 217 -7.72 7.35 11.73
CA LEU A 217 -7.04 6.08 12.00
C LEU A 217 -6.17 6.27 13.24
N ARG A 218 -6.77 6.01 14.41
CA ARG A 218 -6.17 6.27 15.73
C ARG A 218 -5.88 7.77 15.94
N ASP A 219 -4.85 8.05 16.71
CA ASP A 219 -4.18 9.35 16.85
C ASP A 219 -3.01 9.52 15.85
N HIS A 220 -2.81 8.56 14.93
CA HIS A 220 -1.65 8.54 14.03
C HIS A 220 -1.92 9.16 12.66
N TYR A 221 -3.09 8.88 12.07
CA TYR A 221 -3.40 9.30 10.70
C TYR A 221 -4.83 9.78 10.52
N ILE A 222 -5.01 10.69 9.57
CA ILE A 222 -6.31 11.11 9.03
C ILE A 222 -6.24 10.97 7.51
N VAL A 223 -7.23 10.32 6.90
CA VAL A 223 -7.43 10.30 5.45
C VAL A 223 -8.61 11.21 5.13
N ALA A 224 -8.44 12.14 4.21
CA ALA A 224 -9.49 13.10 3.86
C ALA A 224 -9.48 13.43 2.37
N LEU A 225 -10.67 13.68 1.83
CA LEU A 225 -10.85 14.24 0.50
C LEU A 225 -10.86 15.78 0.55
N THR A 226 -10.26 16.40 -0.45
CA THR A 226 -10.17 17.87 -0.57
C THR A 226 -10.30 18.30 -2.03
N ASN A 227 -10.46 19.61 -2.26
CA ASN A 227 -10.57 20.18 -3.59
C ASN A 227 -11.72 19.56 -4.42
N GLN A 228 -12.94 19.54 -3.87
CA GLN A 228 -14.10 18.89 -4.51
C GLN A 228 -13.82 17.42 -4.82
N ASN A 229 -13.29 16.69 -3.83
CA ASN A 229 -12.90 15.28 -3.92
C ASN A 229 -11.82 14.94 -4.96
N LYS A 230 -11.13 15.93 -5.56
CA LYS A 230 -10.07 15.68 -6.56
C LYS A 230 -8.71 15.35 -5.95
N THR A 231 -8.56 15.49 -4.63
CA THR A 231 -7.31 15.24 -3.93
C THR A 231 -7.58 14.41 -2.68
N LEU A 232 -6.97 13.23 -2.60
CA LEU A 232 -6.95 12.40 -1.39
C LEU A 232 -5.67 12.69 -0.60
N GLY A 233 -5.82 13.17 0.63
CA GLY A 233 -4.71 13.49 1.52
C GLY A 233 -4.58 12.51 2.68
N ILE A 234 -3.36 12.09 3.00
CA ILE A 234 -3.00 11.38 4.22
C ILE A 234 -2.26 12.35 5.13
N TYR A 235 -2.82 12.61 6.31
CA TYR A 235 -2.32 13.57 7.28
C TYR A 235 -1.93 12.89 8.58
N ARG A 236 -1.03 13.51 9.33
CA ARG A 236 -0.72 13.18 10.72
C ARG A 236 -1.36 14.22 11.65
N PRO A 237 -2.14 13.83 12.66
CA PRO A 237 -2.60 14.75 13.69
C PRO A 237 -1.44 15.43 14.42
N THR A 238 -1.61 16.69 14.78
CA THR A 238 -0.65 17.48 15.57
C THR A 238 -1.42 18.36 16.54
N ARG A 239 -0.74 18.91 17.56
CA ARG A 239 -1.38 19.85 18.50
C ARG A 239 -1.97 21.11 17.83
N LYS A 240 -1.46 21.51 16.67
CA LYS A 240 -1.89 22.72 15.94
C LYS A 240 -2.81 22.42 14.75
N GLY A 241 -3.34 21.21 14.63
CA GLY A 241 -4.14 20.77 13.47
C GLY A 241 -3.53 19.52 12.81
N LYS A 242 -3.57 19.42 11.48
CA LYS A 242 -3.09 18.23 10.76
C LYS A 242 -1.94 18.55 9.80
N LYS A 243 -0.95 17.66 9.71
CA LYS A 243 0.21 17.79 8.82
C LYS A 243 0.11 16.82 7.66
N LEU A 244 0.06 17.32 6.43
CA LEU A 244 0.04 16.51 5.21
C LEU A 244 1.33 15.67 5.09
N ILE A 245 1.17 14.35 4.92
CA ILE A 245 2.25 13.38 4.75
C ILE A 245 2.35 12.93 3.29
N ARG A 246 1.21 12.60 2.68
CA ARG A 246 1.10 12.21 1.26
C ARG A 246 -0.17 12.78 0.64
N THR A 247 -0.06 13.09 -0.63
CA THR A 247 -1.13 13.51 -1.54
C THR A 247 -1.26 12.46 -2.62
N ILE A 248 -2.50 12.12 -2.96
CA ILE A 248 -2.86 11.30 -4.11
C ILE A 248 -3.79 12.11 -4.99
N GLU A 249 -3.42 12.28 -6.26
CA GLU A 249 -4.25 12.89 -7.30
C GLU A 249 -4.32 11.93 -8.50
N ARG A 250 -5.44 11.92 -9.22
CA ARG A 250 -5.62 11.02 -10.37
C ARG A 250 -6.26 11.71 -11.58
N SER A 251 -5.91 11.24 -12.77
CA SER A 251 -6.68 11.37 -14.01
C SER A 251 -7.28 10.00 -14.37
N GLN A 252 -7.78 9.85 -15.61
CA GLN A 252 -8.33 8.59 -16.10
C GLN A 252 -7.31 7.45 -16.10
N ASP A 253 -6.05 7.75 -16.43
CA ASP A 253 -4.99 6.78 -16.69
C ASP A 253 -3.75 7.00 -15.80
N LYS A 254 -3.76 7.99 -14.90
CA LYS A 254 -2.58 8.32 -14.09
C LYS A 254 -2.94 8.56 -12.64
N PHE A 255 -2.02 8.14 -11.76
CA PHE A 255 -2.03 8.53 -10.37
C PHE A 255 -0.69 9.19 -10.01
N PHE A 256 -0.75 10.24 -9.20
CA PHE A 256 0.42 10.86 -8.60
C PHE A 256 0.34 10.69 -7.10
N VAL A 257 1.33 10.02 -6.50
CA VAL A 257 1.44 9.83 -5.06
C VAL A 257 2.70 10.54 -4.57
N TYR A 258 2.57 11.62 -3.80
CA TYR A 258 3.73 12.45 -3.45
C TYR A 258 3.59 13.21 -2.13
N ASN A 259 4.70 13.73 -1.61
CA ASN A 259 4.72 14.58 -0.42
C ASN A 259 4.74 16.08 -0.77
N LYS A 260 4.75 16.97 0.22
CA LYS A 260 4.81 18.44 0.01
C LYS A 260 6.01 18.96 -0.81
N ARG A 261 7.04 18.13 -1.03
CA ARG A 261 8.22 18.44 -1.85
C ARG A 261 8.16 17.77 -3.24
N PHE A 262 6.99 17.24 -3.63
CA PHE A 262 6.79 16.49 -4.86
C PHE A 262 7.74 15.28 -4.99
N MET A 263 8.13 14.69 -3.85
CA MET A 263 8.82 13.40 -3.83
C MET A 263 7.80 12.28 -3.71
N GLY A 264 7.90 11.30 -4.59
CA GLY A 264 6.97 10.18 -4.68
C GLY A 264 7.05 9.47 -6.03
N ASN A 265 5.94 8.84 -6.42
CA ASN A 265 5.84 8.04 -7.62
C ASN A 265 4.69 8.54 -8.51
N LYS A 266 4.88 8.40 -9.82
CA LYS A 266 3.83 8.51 -10.85
C LYS A 266 3.46 7.10 -11.27
N LEU A 267 2.17 6.82 -11.33
CA LEU A 267 1.61 5.57 -11.81
C LEU A 267 0.92 5.87 -13.14
N GLU A 268 1.23 5.10 -14.19
CA GLU A 268 0.47 5.11 -15.45
C GLU A 268 -0.23 3.77 -15.61
N LEU A 269 -1.52 3.83 -15.91
CA LEU A 269 -2.41 2.71 -16.08
C LEU A 269 -2.76 2.56 -17.55
N SER A 270 -2.83 1.31 -17.98
CA SER A 270 -3.38 0.88 -19.27
C SER A 270 -4.11 -0.44 -19.02
N ASP A 271 -4.88 -0.91 -20.00
CA ASP A 271 -5.83 -2.03 -19.87
C ASP A 271 -5.33 -3.22 -19.05
N ASN A 272 -4.06 -3.61 -19.22
CA ASN A 272 -3.47 -4.73 -18.50
C ASN A 272 -2.10 -4.41 -17.87
N LYS A 273 -1.71 -3.14 -17.78
CA LYS A 273 -0.39 -2.76 -17.25
C LYS A 273 -0.46 -1.56 -16.33
N LEU A 274 0.41 -1.62 -15.33
CA LEU A 274 0.70 -0.52 -14.43
C LEU A 274 2.21 -0.25 -14.50
N LEU A 275 2.56 0.98 -14.84
CA LEU A 275 3.94 1.47 -14.89
C LEU A 275 4.19 2.43 -13.73
N ILE A 276 5.29 2.23 -13.00
CA ILE A 276 5.65 3.03 -11.83
C ILE A 276 6.91 3.80 -12.13
N PHE A 277 6.81 5.13 -12.13
CA PHE A 277 7.93 6.03 -12.38
C PHE A 277 8.36 6.78 -11.13
N ARG A 278 9.67 6.96 -10.98
CA ARG A 278 10.29 7.86 -10.01
C ARG A 278 11.38 8.65 -10.71
N ASN A 279 11.30 9.97 -10.66
CA ASN A 279 12.22 10.88 -11.35
C ASN A 279 12.35 10.56 -12.86
N LYS A 280 11.20 10.39 -13.53
CA LYS A 280 11.07 9.99 -14.95
C LYS A 280 11.66 8.61 -15.30
N LYS A 281 12.27 7.90 -14.35
CA LYS A 281 12.78 6.54 -14.55
C LYS A 281 11.69 5.55 -14.19
N LEU A 282 11.47 4.56 -15.06
CA LEU A 282 10.67 3.40 -14.72
C LEU A 282 11.35 2.66 -13.56
N VAL A 283 10.59 2.33 -12.53
CA VAL A 283 11.05 1.61 -11.32
C VAL A 283 10.49 0.20 -11.31
N THR A 284 9.23 0.04 -11.68
CA THR A 284 8.55 -1.26 -11.71
C THR A 284 7.43 -1.20 -12.73
N GLN A 285 7.22 -2.32 -13.41
CA GLN A 285 6.06 -2.58 -14.24
C GLN A 285 5.32 -3.80 -13.70
N TYR A 286 4.01 -3.71 -13.67
CA TYR A 286 3.11 -4.84 -13.47
C TYR A 286 2.32 -5.08 -14.75
N GLU A 287 2.18 -6.33 -15.14
CA GLU A 287 1.41 -6.74 -16.31
C GLU A 287 0.54 -7.94 -15.93
N ILE A 288 -0.78 -7.78 -16.07
CA ILE A 288 -1.71 -8.89 -15.90
C ILE A 288 -1.82 -9.63 -17.23
N GLU A 289 -1.57 -10.93 -17.19
CA GLU A 289 -1.91 -11.81 -18.29
C GLU A 289 -3.29 -12.37 -18.00
N ASN A 290 -4.23 -12.16 -18.93
CA ASN A 290 -5.47 -12.90 -18.88
C ASN A 290 -5.10 -14.38 -18.95
N PRO A 291 -5.60 -15.23 -18.02
CA PRO A 291 -5.34 -16.65 -18.10
C PRO A 291 -5.74 -17.09 -19.50
N LYS A 292 -4.78 -17.67 -20.24
CA LYS A 292 -5.10 -18.31 -21.52
C LYS A 292 -6.29 -19.20 -21.24
N LYS A 293 -7.43 -18.96 -21.91
CA LYS A 293 -8.50 -19.96 -21.97
C LYS A 293 -7.80 -21.26 -22.35
N GLU A 294 -7.65 -22.19 -21.42
CA GLU A 294 -7.04 -23.46 -21.75
C GLU A 294 -7.87 -24.06 -22.87
N ARG A 295 -7.20 -24.28 -24.00
CA ARG A 295 -7.66 -25.18 -25.04
C ARG A 295 -7.76 -26.56 -24.38
N PHE A 296 -8.89 -26.84 -23.74
CA PHE A 296 -9.38 -28.21 -23.66
C PHE A 296 -9.92 -28.56 -25.04
N GLU A 297 -9.03 -28.65 -26.02
CA GLU A 297 -9.29 -29.49 -27.19
C GLU A 297 -9.15 -30.94 -26.72
N SER A 298 -10.31 -31.53 -26.49
CA SER A 298 -10.64 -32.94 -26.70
C SER A 298 -9.45 -33.84 -27.04
N SER A 299 -9.06 -34.67 -26.07
CA SER A 299 -8.49 -35.98 -26.36
C SER A 299 -8.93 -36.94 -25.26
N VAL A 300 -10.22 -37.26 -25.29
CA VAL A 300 -10.68 -38.57 -24.83
C VAL A 300 -10.81 -39.40 -26.11
N PRO A 301 -9.96 -40.43 -26.32
CA PRO A 301 -10.20 -41.43 -27.35
C PRO A 301 -11.42 -42.30 -27.02
#